data_AF-A0A9N9BA67-F1
#
_entry.id   AF-A0A9N9BA67-F1
#
_cell.length_a   1.000
_cell.length_b   1.000
_cell.length_c   1.000
_cell.angle_alpha   90.00
_cell.angle_beta   90.00
_cell.angle_gamma   90.00
#
_symmetry.space_group_name_H-M   'P 1'
#
loop_
_entity.id
_entity.type
_entity.pdbx_description
1 polymer ?
#
loop_
_entity_poly.entity_id
_entity_poly.type
_entity_poly.pdbx_seq_one_letter_code
_entity_poly.pdbx_strand_id
1 'polypeptide(L)'
;MSGSPPYSNHGRRFSGKGEQSIFLGAASSGKLHLLDKNHDNRIIWLLFAAPIMSLLFTVIPVLVEFHGVGADIYRFIEPLIGLPLNFFILASAEVFVDYSEHERKFLFTITEKGFCSFLFTIGAAFYAQGAGMHNTAIMAKHKLEDLITEYPNITSEFPAVNSTMDYMQTDLEHVTGHYIYAVGAAIITWSQLLAFRRQRHDEISNVLNFIAFFLGAFFYAILLTGVAIEFPKGTIVGLAYVSTLGLLLLVFMLKTGQLFSKGRRLVPQYYTLSYGLALIMILIYVAINGGFADKNFDFRS
;
A
#
# COMPACT_ATOMS: atom_id res chain seq x y z
N MET A 1 -55.42 -33.63 -40.93
CA MET A 1 -54.03 -33.81 -40.45
C MET A 1 -53.21 -32.61 -40.87
N SER A 2 -52.54 -32.00 -39.89
CA SER A 2 -51.57 -30.89 -39.92
C SER A 2 -51.83 -29.68 -40.84
N GLY A 3 -52.48 -28.65 -40.27
CA GLY A 3 -52.36 -27.28 -40.74
C GLY A 3 -51.05 -26.63 -40.27
N SER A 4 -50.43 -25.85 -41.15
CA SER A 4 -49.25 -25.04 -40.87
C SER A 4 -49.67 -23.62 -40.47
N PRO A 5 -49.23 -23.06 -39.33
CA PRO A 5 -49.38 -21.64 -39.07
C PRO A 5 -48.20 -20.83 -39.65
N PRO A 6 -48.44 -19.58 -40.12
CA PRO A 6 -47.39 -18.71 -40.65
C PRO A 6 -46.61 -18.04 -39.52
N TYR A 7 -45.28 -18.07 -39.60
CA TYR A 7 -44.41 -17.30 -38.71
C TYR A 7 -44.43 -15.82 -39.10
N SER A 8 -44.90 -14.98 -38.19
CA SER A 8 -44.88 -13.53 -38.28
C SER A 8 -43.52 -12.96 -37.85
N ASN A 9 -43.12 -11.92 -38.60
CA ASN A 9 -41.98 -11.04 -38.37
C ASN A 9 -42.10 -10.28 -37.04
N HIS A 10 -41.03 -10.28 -36.22
CA HIS A 10 -40.71 -9.15 -35.35
C HIS A 10 -39.20 -8.97 -35.22
N GLY A 11 -38.66 -8.03 -36.00
CA GLY A 11 -37.34 -7.46 -35.76
C GLY A 11 -37.33 -6.72 -34.42
N ARG A 12 -36.41 -7.09 -33.53
CA ARG A 12 -36.06 -6.26 -32.39
C ARG A 12 -34.86 -5.40 -32.75
N ARG A 13 -35.16 -4.12 -32.97
CA ARG A 13 -34.20 -3.02 -32.87
C ARG A 13 -33.55 -3.07 -31.49
N PHE A 14 -32.23 -3.17 -31.42
CA PHE A 14 -31.47 -2.81 -30.23
C PHE A 14 -31.55 -1.28 -30.07
N SER A 15 -32.53 -0.83 -29.28
CA SER A 15 -32.61 0.54 -28.82
C SER A 15 -31.72 0.69 -27.60
N GLY A 16 -30.69 1.55 -27.70
CA GLY A 16 -29.93 2.01 -26.56
C GLY A 16 -30.85 2.69 -25.55
N LYS A 17 -30.85 2.17 -24.31
CA LYS A 17 -31.15 2.84 -23.03
C LYS A 17 -31.18 1.76 -21.96
N GLY A 18 -30.08 1.66 -21.23
CA GLY A 18 -29.91 0.79 -20.06
C GLY A 18 -28.94 1.40 -19.05
N GLU A 19 -28.86 2.74 -19.01
CA GLU A 19 -28.32 3.48 -17.87
C GLU A 19 -29.48 3.68 -16.89
N GLN A 20 -29.72 2.69 -16.04
CA GLN A 20 -30.51 2.74 -14.79
C GLN A 20 -30.65 1.32 -14.26
N SER A 21 -29.60 0.79 -13.65
CA SER A 21 -29.75 -0.16 -12.54
C SER A 21 -29.71 0.69 -11.27
N ILE A 22 -30.78 1.41 -10.97
CA ILE A 22 -31.75 0.99 -9.94
C ILE A 22 -30.99 0.53 -8.68
N PHE A 23 -30.49 1.57 -8.00
CA PHE A 23 -30.29 1.65 -6.56
C PHE A 23 -31.66 1.49 -5.89
N LEU A 24 -32.26 0.29 -5.93
CA LEU A 24 -33.37 -0.12 -5.07
C LEU A 24 -32.91 -1.34 -4.27
N GLY A 25 -32.25 -1.05 -3.17
CA GLY A 25 -31.97 -1.98 -2.08
C GLY A 25 -31.95 -1.29 -0.72
N ALA A 26 -32.58 -0.11 -0.61
CA ALA A 26 -32.79 0.59 0.65
C ALA A 26 -34.20 0.26 1.18
N ALA A 27 -34.36 -0.94 1.77
CA ALA A 27 -35.45 -1.24 2.70
C ALA A 27 -35.29 -2.65 3.31
N SER A 28 -34.36 -2.84 4.25
CA SER A 28 -34.56 -3.60 5.51
C SER A 28 -33.23 -4.02 6.18
N SER A 29 -32.55 -3.08 6.84
CA SER A 29 -31.91 -3.38 8.13
C SER A 29 -31.74 -2.06 8.87
N GLY A 30 -32.56 -1.84 9.88
CA GLY A 30 -32.55 -0.62 10.67
C GLY A 30 -31.20 -0.37 11.33
N LYS A 31 -30.81 0.91 11.32
CA LYS A 31 -29.71 1.53 12.10
C LYS A 31 -28.28 1.27 11.61
N LEU A 32 -27.89 2.00 10.57
CA LEU A 32 -26.59 2.70 10.53
C LEU A 32 -26.58 3.95 9.61
N HIS A 33 -27.70 4.67 9.51
CA HIS A 33 -27.90 5.77 8.55
C HIS A 33 -26.98 7.00 8.76
N LEU A 34 -26.24 7.06 9.87
CA LEU A 34 -25.25 8.11 10.18
C LEU A 34 -23.84 7.79 9.68
N LEU A 35 -23.56 6.55 9.27
CA LEU A 35 -22.26 6.14 8.71
C LEU A 35 -22.21 6.25 7.17
N ASP A 36 -23.37 6.41 6.50
CA ASP A 36 -23.47 6.55 5.04
C ASP A 36 -23.01 7.91 4.52
N LYS A 37 -23.40 9.02 5.17
CA LYS A 37 -23.14 10.38 4.67
C LYS A 37 -21.66 10.80 4.70
N ASN A 38 -20.78 10.00 5.30
CA ASN A 38 -19.36 10.30 5.46
C ASN A 38 -18.45 9.15 5.00
N HIS A 39 -18.97 8.18 4.24
CA HIS A 39 -18.20 7.01 3.83
C HIS A 39 -16.95 7.38 3.01
N ASP A 40 -17.15 8.15 1.94
CA ASP A 40 -16.07 8.62 1.06
C ASP A 40 -15.08 9.52 1.80
N ASN A 41 -15.59 10.41 2.66
CA ASN A 41 -14.78 11.28 3.50
C ASN A 41 -13.87 10.46 4.43
N ARG A 42 -14.40 9.41 5.04
CA ARG A 42 -13.62 8.50 5.90
C ARG A 42 -12.49 7.85 5.11
N ILE A 43 -12.77 7.33 3.91
CA ILE A 43 -11.76 6.71 3.05
C ILE A 43 -10.65 7.72 2.71
N ILE A 44 -11.01 8.95 2.33
CA ILE A 44 -10.04 10.01 2.01
C ILE A 44 -9.13 10.32 3.20
N TRP A 45 -9.69 10.49 4.40
CA TRP A 45 -8.89 10.78 5.59
C TRP A 45 -8.02 9.60 6.02
N LEU A 46 -8.47 8.36 5.81
CA LEU A 46 -7.65 7.17 6.04
C LEU A 46 -6.49 7.09 5.03
N LEU A 47 -6.73 7.36 3.75
CA LEU A 47 -5.71 7.43 2.69
C LEU A 47 -4.70 8.57 2.91
N PHE A 48 -5.08 9.61 3.65
CA PHE A 48 -4.18 10.67 4.10
C PHE A 48 -3.40 10.28 5.37
N ALA A 49 -4.10 9.77 6.39
CA ALA A 49 -3.50 9.47 7.69
C ALA A 49 -2.52 8.30 7.63
N ALA A 50 -2.85 7.22 6.91
CA ALA A 50 -2.01 6.02 6.83
C ALA A 50 -0.56 6.34 6.38
N PRO A 51 -0.30 6.98 5.22
CA PRO A 51 1.07 7.29 4.81
C PRO A 51 1.76 8.31 5.71
N ILE A 52 1.03 9.28 6.27
CA ILE A 52 1.62 10.26 7.19
C ILE A 52 2.12 9.59 8.46
N MET A 53 1.32 8.70 9.06
CA MET A 53 1.75 7.99 10.26
C MET A 53 3.00 7.16 9.97
N SER A 54 3.03 6.40 8.88
CA SER A 54 4.24 5.65 8.49
C SER A 54 5.45 6.55 8.25
N LEU A 55 5.28 7.72 7.61
CA LEU A 55 6.35 8.70 7.44
C LEU A 55 6.84 9.26 8.76
N LEU A 56 5.95 9.65 9.67
CA LEU A 56 6.33 10.17 10.99
C LEU A 56 7.15 9.14 11.77
N PHE A 57 6.74 7.88 11.76
CA PHE A 57 7.49 6.81 12.41
C PHE A 57 8.82 6.46 11.75
N THR A 58 8.98 6.80 10.46
CA THR A 58 10.23 6.60 9.74
C THR A 58 11.20 7.78 9.94
N VAL A 59 10.69 9.01 9.86
CA VAL A 59 11.49 10.25 9.84
C VAL A 59 11.90 10.70 11.24
N ILE A 60 11.00 10.61 12.24
CA ILE A 60 11.28 11.10 13.60
C ILE A 60 12.51 10.42 14.23
N PRO A 61 12.69 9.08 14.16
CA PRO A 61 13.91 8.44 14.67
C PRO A 61 15.20 8.97 14.06
N VAL A 62 15.15 9.39 12.79
CA VAL A 62 16.30 9.94 12.08
C VAL A 62 16.59 11.38 12.50
N LEU A 63 15.55 12.20 12.71
CA LEU A 63 15.72 13.62 13.03
C LEU A 63 16.05 13.91 14.50
N VAL A 64 15.59 13.06 15.42
CA VAL A 64 15.68 13.34 16.86
C VAL A 64 16.93 12.72 17.50
N GLU A 65 17.79 12.04 16.72
CA GLU A 65 18.98 11.31 17.21
C GLU A 65 18.67 10.57 18.52
N PHE A 66 17.60 9.78 18.52
CA PHE A 66 17.32 8.94 19.67
C PHE A 66 18.49 7.96 19.81
N HIS A 67 19.28 8.10 20.87
CA HIS A 67 20.35 7.15 21.14
C HIS A 67 19.82 5.92 21.87
N GLY A 68 20.22 4.75 21.39
CA GLY A 68 19.89 3.45 21.97
C GLY A 68 18.43 3.02 21.81
N VAL A 69 17.96 2.22 22.78
CA VAL A 69 16.71 1.44 22.71
C VAL A 69 15.46 2.29 22.46
N GLY A 70 15.48 3.59 22.79
CA GLY A 70 14.34 4.49 22.59
C GLY A 70 13.97 4.73 21.12
N ALA A 71 14.98 4.85 20.23
CA ALA A 71 14.74 5.01 18.79
C ALA A 71 14.09 3.77 18.20
N ASP A 72 14.58 2.62 18.66
CA ASP A 72 14.19 1.31 18.15
C ASP A 72 12.77 0.96 18.63
N ILE A 73 12.41 1.28 19.88
CA ILE A 73 11.03 1.17 20.40
C ILE A 73 10.06 2.03 19.57
N TYR A 74 10.47 3.24 19.17
CA TYR A 74 9.60 4.11 18.37
C TYR A 74 9.25 3.49 17.01
N ARG A 75 10.22 2.82 16.36
CA ARG A 75 9.99 2.09 15.11
C ARG A 75 9.06 0.89 15.27
N PHE A 76 9.04 0.24 16.44
CA PHE A 76 8.07 -0.84 16.73
C PHE A 76 6.62 -0.37 16.83
N ILE A 77 6.38 0.93 17.03
CA ILE A 77 5.02 1.48 17.09
C ILE A 77 4.41 1.60 15.69
N GLU A 78 5.22 1.68 14.64
CA GLU A 78 4.73 1.89 13.28
C GLU A 78 3.72 0.81 12.86
N PRO A 79 4.00 -0.51 12.96
CA PRO A 79 3.02 -1.52 12.58
C PRO A 79 1.78 -1.52 13.48
N LEU A 80 1.88 -1.07 14.74
CA LEU A 80 0.75 -0.99 15.67
C LEU A 80 -0.26 0.10 15.28
N ILE A 81 0.14 1.09 14.48
CA ILE A 81 -0.73 2.18 14.03
C ILE A 81 -0.99 2.08 12.53
N GLY A 82 0.06 1.87 11.74
CA GLY A 82 0.00 1.75 10.28
C GLY A 82 -0.86 0.58 9.80
N LEU A 83 -0.73 -0.60 10.41
CA LEU A 83 -1.52 -1.77 10.00
C LEU A 83 -3.02 -1.59 10.31
N PRO A 84 -3.46 -1.14 11.51
CA PRO A 84 -4.87 -0.86 11.74
C PRO A 84 -5.45 0.20 10.80
N LEU A 85 -4.71 1.28 10.49
CA LEU A 85 -5.16 2.27 9.52
C LEU A 85 -5.36 1.66 8.13
N ASN A 86 -4.42 0.84 7.67
CA ASN A 86 -4.54 0.11 6.41
C ASN A 86 -5.69 -0.91 6.42
N PHE A 87 -5.95 -1.55 7.56
CA PHE A 87 -7.10 -2.42 7.74
C PHE A 87 -8.41 -1.63 7.66
N PHE A 88 -8.48 -0.43 8.27
CA PHE A 88 -9.68 0.41 8.18
C PHE A 88 -9.95 0.93 6.77
N ILE A 89 -8.91 1.16 5.96
CA ILE A 89 -9.08 1.40 4.52
C ILE A 89 -9.76 0.18 3.89
N LEU A 90 -9.21 -1.02 4.08
CA LEU A 90 -9.76 -2.24 3.51
C LEU A 90 -11.20 -2.52 3.99
N ALA A 91 -11.45 -2.42 5.29
CA ALA A 91 -12.76 -2.65 5.90
C ALA A 91 -13.81 -1.58 5.49
N SER A 92 -13.37 -0.47 4.92
CA SER A 92 -14.24 0.52 4.30
C SER A 92 -14.65 0.15 2.87
N ALA A 93 -14.19 -0.96 2.31
CA ALA A 93 -14.67 -1.39 1.00
C ALA A 93 -16.12 -1.92 1.07
N GLU A 94 -16.94 -1.65 0.05
CA GLU A 94 -18.29 -2.21 -0.14
C GLU A 94 -18.35 -3.72 0.07
N VAL A 95 -17.32 -4.48 -0.36
CA VAL A 95 -17.23 -5.93 -0.16
C VAL A 95 -17.24 -6.36 1.32
N PHE A 96 -16.92 -5.45 2.25
CA PHE A 96 -16.98 -5.67 3.69
C PHE A 96 -18.26 -5.13 4.33
N VAL A 97 -18.87 -4.09 3.76
CA VAL A 97 -19.99 -3.33 4.33
C VAL A 97 -21.35 -3.79 3.80
N ASP A 98 -21.43 -4.18 2.53
CA ASP A 98 -22.70 -4.57 1.90
C ASP A 98 -23.05 -6.03 2.23
N TYR A 99 -24.12 -6.20 3.01
CA TYR A 99 -24.66 -7.50 3.42
C TYR A 99 -25.26 -8.30 2.26
N SER A 100 -25.64 -7.63 1.16
CA SER A 100 -26.23 -8.30 -0.01
C SER A 100 -25.20 -8.99 -0.92
N GLU A 101 -23.93 -8.58 -0.85
CA GLU A 101 -22.84 -9.15 -1.65
C GLU A 101 -22.03 -10.23 -0.92
N HIS A 102 -22.42 -10.61 0.31
CA HIS A 102 -21.68 -11.55 1.17
C HIS A 102 -21.45 -12.94 0.57
N GLU A 103 -22.15 -13.30 -0.51
CA GLU A 103 -22.06 -14.61 -1.18
C GLU A 103 -21.36 -14.57 -2.55
N ARG A 104 -20.79 -13.43 -2.98
CA ARG A 104 -20.04 -13.39 -4.24
C ARG A 104 -18.78 -14.25 -4.14
N LYS A 105 -18.87 -15.46 -4.70
CA LYS A 105 -17.73 -16.34 -4.94
C LYS A 105 -16.75 -15.63 -5.88
N PHE A 106 -15.49 -15.58 -5.47
CA PHE A 106 -14.44 -14.90 -6.24
C PHE A 106 -13.51 -15.91 -6.88
N LEU A 107 -12.79 -16.67 -6.07
CA LEU A 107 -11.87 -17.71 -6.52
C LEU A 107 -12.20 -19.02 -5.78
N PHE A 108 -12.48 -20.06 -6.55
CA PHE A 108 -13.02 -21.32 -6.05
C PHE A 108 -14.32 -21.12 -5.26
N THR A 109 -14.34 -21.51 -3.99
CA THR A 109 -15.48 -21.38 -3.06
C THR A 109 -15.29 -20.23 -2.07
N ILE A 110 -14.19 -19.48 -2.15
CA ILE A 110 -13.89 -18.39 -1.22
C ILE A 110 -14.62 -17.12 -1.69
N THR A 111 -15.28 -16.46 -0.74
CA THR A 111 -15.93 -15.17 -0.97
C THR A 111 -14.89 -14.09 -1.25
N GLU A 112 -15.26 -13.06 -2.01
CA GLU A 112 -14.36 -11.95 -2.29
C GLU A 112 -13.82 -11.27 -1.02
N LYS A 113 -14.70 -11.10 -0.02
CA LYS A 113 -14.35 -10.64 1.34
C LYS A 113 -13.30 -11.54 1.99
N GLY A 114 -13.54 -12.85 1.98
CA GLY A 114 -12.61 -13.83 2.55
C GLY A 114 -11.24 -13.80 1.88
N PHE A 115 -11.20 -13.68 0.55
CA PHE A 115 -9.96 -13.58 -0.21
C PHE A 115 -9.18 -12.29 0.10
N CYS A 116 -9.86 -11.13 0.14
CA CYS A 116 -9.23 -9.86 0.47
C CYS A 116 -8.70 -9.84 1.92
N SER A 117 -9.47 -10.35 2.88
CA SER A 117 -9.04 -10.51 4.28
C SER A 117 -7.81 -11.40 4.38
N PHE A 118 -7.80 -12.54 3.69
CA PHE A 118 -6.68 -13.47 3.69
C PHE A 118 -5.40 -12.82 3.13
N LEU A 119 -5.51 -12.15 1.97
CA LEU A 119 -4.38 -11.41 1.41
C LEU A 119 -3.88 -10.34 2.38
N PHE A 120 -4.78 -9.56 2.97
CA PHE A 120 -4.39 -8.54 3.94
C PHE A 120 -3.68 -9.14 5.15
N THR A 121 -4.18 -10.24 5.72
CA THR A 121 -3.56 -10.91 6.86
C THR A 121 -2.15 -11.41 6.52
N ILE A 122 -1.95 -12.00 5.33
CA ILE A 122 -0.62 -12.40 4.87
C ILE A 122 0.30 -11.18 4.72
N GLY A 123 -0.19 -10.12 4.08
CA GLY A 123 0.57 -8.89 3.89
C GLY A 123 0.96 -8.26 5.23
N ALA A 124 0.02 -8.16 6.17
CA ALA A 124 0.24 -7.66 7.52
C ALA A 124 1.23 -8.52 8.32
N ALA A 125 1.16 -9.86 8.18
CA ALA A 125 2.11 -10.76 8.81
C ALA A 125 3.53 -10.56 8.27
N PHE A 126 3.71 -10.52 6.94
CA PHE A 126 5.03 -10.21 6.36
C PHE A 126 5.51 -8.83 6.76
N TYR A 127 4.65 -7.81 6.71
CA TYR A 127 5.00 -6.45 7.10
C TYR A 127 5.49 -6.39 8.56
N ALA A 128 4.74 -6.96 9.51
CA ALA A 128 5.12 -6.97 10.91
C ALA A 128 6.42 -7.78 11.16
N GLN A 129 6.60 -8.91 10.48
CA GLN A 129 7.80 -9.73 10.61
C GLN A 129 9.04 -9.02 10.03
N GLY A 130 8.92 -8.41 8.86
CA GLY A 130 10.00 -7.64 8.24
C GLY A 130 10.40 -6.45 9.10
N ALA A 131 9.43 -5.70 9.64
CA ALA A 131 9.68 -4.61 10.58
C ALA A 131 10.35 -5.11 11.88
N GLY A 132 9.91 -6.25 12.41
CA GLY A 132 10.50 -6.87 13.59
C GLY A 132 11.95 -7.32 13.38
N MET A 133 12.24 -7.96 12.24
CA MET A 133 13.60 -8.36 11.87
C MET A 133 14.51 -7.15 11.69
N HIS A 134 14.05 -6.13 10.97
CA HIS A 134 14.78 -4.88 10.75
C HIS A 134 15.14 -4.20 12.09
N ASN A 135 14.16 -4.01 12.97
CA ASN A 135 14.41 -3.38 14.28
C ASN A 135 15.31 -4.23 15.18
N THR A 136 15.15 -5.56 15.17
CA THR A 136 16.02 -6.45 15.96
C THR A 136 17.47 -6.38 15.48
N ALA A 137 17.67 -6.35 14.15
CA ALA A 137 18.98 -6.21 13.56
C ALA A 137 19.65 -4.88 13.95
N ILE A 138 18.90 -3.77 13.89
CA ILE A 138 19.39 -2.45 14.32
C ILE A 138 19.79 -2.45 15.80
N MET A 139 18.95 -2.98 16.68
CA MET A 139 19.26 -3.04 18.12
C MET A 139 20.54 -3.85 18.40
N ALA A 140 20.71 -4.98 17.71
CA ALA A 140 21.91 -5.79 17.82
C ALA A 140 23.14 -5.07 17.25
N LYS A 141 23.00 -4.42 16.09
CA LYS A 141 24.04 -3.63 15.42
C LYS A 141 24.56 -2.52 16.32
N HIS A 142 23.68 -1.66 16.85
CA HIS A 142 24.08 -0.58 17.76
C HIS A 142 24.84 -1.10 18.99
N LYS A 143 24.45 -2.27 19.53
CA LYS A 143 25.18 -2.87 20.67
C LYS A 143 26.55 -3.41 20.31
N LEU A 144 26.71 -3.92 19.10
CA LEU A 144 28.03 -4.30 18.60
C LEU A 144 28.87 -3.04 18.30
N GLU A 145 28.27 -1.95 17.84
CA GLU A 145 28.96 -0.68 17.53
C GLU A 145 29.48 -0.04 18.81
N ASP A 146 28.64 0.00 19.87
CA ASP A 146 29.02 0.42 21.22
C ASP A 146 30.24 -0.41 21.71
N LEU A 147 30.19 -1.73 21.57
CA LEU A 147 31.25 -2.65 22.01
C LEU A 147 32.57 -2.45 21.25
N ILE A 148 32.52 -2.30 19.93
CA ILE A 148 33.70 -2.05 19.09
C ILE A 148 34.31 -0.68 19.42
N THR A 149 33.47 0.31 19.69
CA THR A 149 33.91 1.66 20.08
C THR A 149 34.62 1.63 21.44
N GLU A 150 34.09 0.88 22.41
CA GLU A 150 34.69 0.74 23.75
C GLU A 150 35.96 -0.12 23.73
N TYR A 151 36.02 -1.16 22.88
CA TYR A 151 37.16 -2.07 22.75
C TYR A 151 37.64 -2.19 21.28
N PRO A 152 38.42 -1.24 20.75
CA PRO A 152 38.76 -1.17 19.32
C PRO A 152 39.47 -2.40 18.75
N ASN A 153 40.23 -3.14 19.58
CA ASN A 153 40.95 -4.32 19.14
C ASN A 153 40.07 -5.58 19.09
N ILE A 154 38.82 -5.53 19.58
CA ILE A 154 37.95 -6.71 19.72
C ILE A 154 37.66 -7.40 18.38
N THR A 155 37.61 -6.65 17.28
CA THR A 155 37.38 -7.20 15.94
C THR A 155 38.60 -7.96 15.41
N SER A 156 39.80 -7.58 15.84
CA SER A 156 41.05 -8.29 15.50
C SER A 156 41.25 -9.53 16.38
N GLU A 157 40.87 -9.47 17.65
CA GLU A 157 40.95 -10.57 18.61
C GLU A 157 39.84 -11.62 18.38
N PHE A 158 38.64 -11.14 18.02
CA PHE A 158 37.46 -11.95 17.78
C PHE A 158 36.80 -11.56 16.45
N PRO A 159 37.29 -12.06 15.30
CA PRO A 159 36.73 -11.76 13.97
C PRO A 159 35.23 -12.05 13.83
N ALA A 160 34.69 -12.95 14.66
CA ALA A 160 33.26 -13.25 14.74
C ALA A 160 32.40 -12.02 15.09
N VAL A 161 32.94 -11.03 15.82
CA VAL A 161 32.23 -9.78 16.14
C VAL A 161 31.94 -9.00 14.86
N ASN A 162 32.95 -8.81 14.00
CA ASN A 162 32.78 -8.12 12.73
C ASN A 162 31.85 -8.89 11.79
N SER A 163 32.01 -10.22 11.70
CA SER A 163 31.12 -11.05 10.88
C SER A 163 29.67 -11.00 11.36
N THR A 164 29.44 -10.89 12.67
CA THR A 164 28.09 -10.76 13.24
C THR A 164 27.51 -9.38 12.93
N MET A 165 28.33 -8.32 13.03
CA MET A 165 27.94 -6.97 12.61
C MET A 165 27.47 -6.96 11.15
N ASP A 166 28.32 -7.48 10.26
CA ASP A 166 28.06 -7.52 8.82
C ASP A 166 26.78 -8.29 8.50
N TYR A 167 26.55 -9.43 9.18
CA TYR A 167 25.33 -10.23 9.05
C TYR A 167 24.08 -9.46 9.51
N MET A 168 24.14 -8.83 10.69
CA MET A 168 23.00 -8.07 11.23
C MET A 168 22.63 -6.93 10.28
N GLN A 169 23.61 -6.16 9.83
CA GLN A 169 23.38 -5.01 8.97
C GLN A 169 23.01 -5.42 7.53
N THR A 170 23.76 -6.31 6.90
CA THR A 170 23.57 -6.60 5.47
C THR A 170 22.45 -7.60 5.26
N ASP A 171 22.52 -8.77 5.90
CA ASP A 171 21.62 -9.87 5.59
C ASP A 171 20.28 -9.71 6.31
N LEU A 172 20.31 -9.39 7.61
CA LEU A 172 19.10 -9.34 8.42
C LEU A 172 18.34 -8.01 8.26
N GLU A 173 19.02 -6.87 8.42
CA GLU A 173 18.42 -5.54 8.28
C GLU A 173 18.08 -5.23 6.81
N HIS A 174 19.09 -5.23 5.94
CA HIS A 174 18.94 -4.68 4.59
C HIS A 174 18.37 -5.66 3.55
N VAL A 175 18.75 -6.93 3.56
CA VAL A 175 18.28 -7.91 2.58
C VAL A 175 16.99 -8.59 3.04
N THR A 176 16.93 -9.10 4.25
CA THR A 176 15.77 -9.91 4.68
C THR A 176 14.65 -9.02 5.21
N GLY A 177 14.93 -8.18 6.21
CA GLY A 177 13.96 -7.33 6.88
C GLY A 177 13.23 -6.41 5.92
N HIS A 178 13.98 -5.60 5.16
CA HIS A 178 13.39 -4.64 4.22
C HIS A 178 12.60 -5.27 3.07
N TYR A 179 13.08 -6.36 2.46
CA TYR A 179 12.33 -6.99 1.37
C TYR A 179 11.06 -7.66 1.86
N ILE A 180 11.09 -8.36 3.00
CA ILE A 180 9.89 -8.96 3.60
C ILE A 180 8.88 -7.86 3.97
N TYR A 181 9.36 -6.76 4.56
CA TYR A 181 8.55 -5.59 4.90
C TYR A 181 7.88 -4.98 3.66
N ALA A 182 8.66 -4.73 2.60
CA ALA A 182 8.16 -4.15 1.34
C ALA A 182 7.17 -5.07 0.63
N VAL A 183 7.43 -6.39 0.61
CA VAL A 183 6.49 -7.39 0.07
C VAL A 183 5.18 -7.39 0.86
N GLY A 184 5.24 -7.30 2.19
CA GLY A 184 4.06 -7.17 3.03
C GLY A 184 3.21 -5.94 2.67
N ALA A 185 3.86 -4.77 2.53
CA ALA A 185 3.20 -3.52 2.13
C ALA A 185 2.57 -3.61 0.73
N ALA A 186 3.24 -4.27 -0.22
CA ALA A 186 2.72 -4.51 -1.55
C ALA A 186 1.46 -5.38 -1.51
N ILE A 187 1.48 -6.49 -0.76
CA ILE A 187 0.32 -7.39 -0.63
C ILE A 187 -0.86 -6.67 0.04
N ILE A 188 -0.63 -5.85 1.07
CA ILE A 188 -1.66 -5.00 1.69
C ILE A 188 -2.28 -4.09 0.63
N THR A 189 -1.45 -3.40 -0.16
CA THR A 189 -1.91 -2.50 -1.22
C THR A 189 -2.74 -3.23 -2.28
N TRP A 190 -2.31 -4.44 -2.68
CA TRP A 190 -3.07 -5.29 -3.59
C TRP A 190 -4.43 -5.70 -3.01
N SER A 191 -4.50 -6.03 -1.72
CA SER A 191 -5.77 -6.38 -1.08
C SER A 191 -6.77 -5.21 -1.13
N GLN A 192 -6.30 -3.98 -0.91
CA GLN A 192 -7.10 -2.76 -0.98
C GLN A 192 -7.51 -2.48 -2.44
N LEU A 193 -6.57 -2.51 -3.39
CA LEU A 193 -6.88 -2.34 -4.81
C LEU A 193 -7.92 -3.32 -5.31
N LEU A 194 -7.81 -4.60 -4.91
CA LEU A 194 -8.80 -5.62 -5.24
C LEU A 194 -10.16 -5.29 -4.63
N ALA A 195 -10.23 -5.01 -3.33
CA ALA A 195 -11.49 -4.72 -2.64
C ALA A 195 -12.23 -3.49 -3.21
N PHE A 196 -11.49 -2.47 -3.66
CA PHE A 196 -12.06 -1.24 -4.22
C PHE A 196 -12.21 -1.25 -5.75
N ARG A 197 -11.80 -2.31 -6.47
CA ARG A 197 -11.74 -2.31 -7.95
C ARG A 197 -13.07 -2.09 -8.66
N ARG A 198 -14.21 -2.34 -8.01
CA ARG A 198 -15.55 -2.16 -8.62
C ARG A 198 -16.28 -0.93 -8.12
N GLN A 199 -15.82 -0.35 -7.02
CA GLN A 199 -16.52 0.72 -6.32
C GLN A 199 -16.46 2.02 -7.12
N ARG A 200 -17.54 2.77 -7.03
CA ARG A 200 -17.66 4.11 -7.59
C ARG A 200 -18.14 5.04 -6.49
N HIS A 201 -17.45 6.14 -6.35
CA HIS A 201 -17.73 7.16 -5.35
C HIS A 201 -18.30 8.41 -6.02
N ASP A 202 -18.96 9.24 -5.22
CA ASP A 202 -19.34 10.57 -5.68
C ASP A 202 -18.09 11.43 -5.93
N GLU A 203 -18.22 12.44 -6.77
CA GLU A 203 -17.11 13.36 -6.99
C GLU A 203 -16.77 14.13 -5.72
N ILE A 204 -15.48 14.26 -5.43
CA ILE A 204 -14.98 15.02 -4.28
C ILE A 204 -15.29 16.49 -4.52
N SER A 205 -16.40 16.96 -3.95
CA SER A 205 -16.86 18.35 -4.04
C SER A 205 -16.22 19.26 -3.01
N ASN A 206 -15.83 18.70 -1.85
CA ASN A 206 -15.21 19.44 -0.76
C ASN A 206 -13.71 19.67 -1.02
N VAL A 207 -13.28 20.94 -0.99
CA VAL A 207 -11.88 21.34 -1.24
C VAL A 207 -10.91 20.72 -0.23
N LEU A 208 -11.26 20.66 1.06
CA LEU A 208 -10.41 20.07 2.08
C LEU A 208 -10.17 18.59 1.84
N ASN A 209 -11.22 17.85 1.47
CA ASN A 209 -11.11 16.43 1.15
C ASN A 209 -10.29 16.22 -0.14
N PHE A 210 -10.44 17.10 -1.12
CA PHE A 210 -9.64 17.05 -2.35
C PHE A 210 -8.14 17.28 -2.06
N ILE A 211 -7.82 18.25 -1.20
CA ILE A 211 -6.45 18.50 -0.73
C ILE A 211 -5.92 17.30 0.05
N ALA A 212 -6.67 16.77 1.01
CA ALA A 212 -6.27 15.61 1.80
C ALA A 212 -6.02 14.38 0.92
N PHE A 213 -6.87 14.13 -0.07
CA PHE A 213 -6.69 13.07 -1.06
C PHE A 213 -5.38 13.21 -1.83
N PHE A 214 -5.10 14.41 -2.36
CA PHE A 214 -3.89 14.67 -3.14
C PHE A 214 -2.63 14.60 -2.27
N LEU A 215 -2.65 15.22 -1.08
CA LEU A 215 -1.54 15.16 -0.13
C LEU A 215 -1.27 13.74 0.34
N GLY A 216 -2.31 12.95 0.60
CA GLY A 216 -2.15 11.53 0.94
C GLY A 216 -1.43 10.77 -0.17
N ALA A 217 -1.82 10.99 -1.44
CA ALA A 217 -1.17 10.34 -2.57
C ALA A 217 0.30 10.78 -2.71
N PHE A 218 0.58 12.07 -2.51
CA PHE A 218 1.92 12.61 -2.50
C PHE A 218 2.79 12.02 -1.38
N PHE A 219 2.28 11.92 -0.15
CA PHE A 219 3.00 11.31 0.97
C PHE A 219 3.27 9.82 0.75
N TYR A 220 2.31 9.10 0.18
CA TYR A 220 2.55 7.71 -0.21
C TYR A 220 3.59 7.58 -1.32
N ALA A 221 3.62 8.53 -2.27
CA ALA A 221 4.69 8.58 -3.28
C ALA A 221 6.07 8.82 -2.67
N ILE A 222 6.16 9.68 -1.65
CA ILE A 222 7.40 9.88 -0.88
C ILE A 222 7.81 8.59 -0.18
N LEU A 223 6.88 7.86 0.46
CA LEU A 223 7.19 6.57 1.08
C LEU A 223 7.77 5.57 0.08
N LEU A 224 7.11 5.38 -1.07
CA LEU A 224 7.58 4.48 -2.12
C LEU A 224 8.97 4.88 -2.63
N THR A 225 9.19 6.18 -2.82
CA THR A 225 10.47 6.73 -3.29
C THR A 225 11.56 6.54 -2.24
N GLY A 226 11.29 6.85 -0.97
CA GLY A 226 12.23 6.69 0.13
C GLY A 226 12.66 5.24 0.30
N VAL A 227 11.70 4.32 0.28
CA VAL A 227 11.95 2.86 0.23
C VAL A 227 12.86 2.49 -0.95
N ALA A 228 12.56 2.98 -2.17
CA ALA A 228 13.36 2.66 -3.34
C ALA A 228 14.80 3.22 -3.24
N ILE A 229 14.99 4.41 -2.68
CA ILE A 229 16.31 5.06 -2.59
C ILE A 229 17.16 4.47 -1.47
N GLU A 230 16.54 4.07 -0.36
CA GLU A 230 17.27 3.60 0.82
C GLU A 230 17.71 2.13 0.75
N PHE A 231 17.03 1.29 -0.04
CA PHE A 231 17.36 -0.15 -0.07
C PHE A 231 18.50 -0.52 -1.02
N PRO A 232 19.31 -1.55 -0.70
CA PRO A 232 20.26 -2.13 -1.64
C PRO A 232 19.52 -2.66 -2.87
N LYS A 233 19.91 -2.18 -4.06
CA LYS A 233 19.20 -2.41 -5.33
C LYS A 233 17.73 -1.96 -5.30
N GLY A 234 17.35 -1.16 -4.31
CA GLY A 234 16.00 -0.67 -4.08
C GLY A 234 15.49 0.17 -5.23
N THR A 235 16.37 0.94 -5.88
CA THR A 235 15.99 1.82 -6.99
C THR A 235 15.52 0.99 -8.19
N ILE A 236 16.18 -0.13 -8.48
CA ILE A 236 15.80 -1.06 -9.55
C ILE A 236 14.49 -1.77 -9.20
N VAL A 237 14.39 -2.32 -8.00
CA VAL A 237 13.21 -3.06 -7.54
C VAL A 237 11.99 -2.14 -7.45
N GLY A 238 12.16 -0.96 -6.87
CA GLY A 238 11.18 0.10 -6.77
C GLY A 238 10.72 0.58 -8.15
N LEU A 239 11.64 0.84 -9.08
CA LEU A 239 11.30 1.20 -10.46
C LEU A 239 10.48 0.11 -11.14
N ALA A 240 10.89 -1.17 -11.03
CA ALA A 240 10.18 -2.29 -11.62
C ALA A 240 8.76 -2.42 -11.05
N TYR A 241 8.62 -2.32 -9.72
CA TYR A 241 7.34 -2.42 -9.03
C TYR A 241 6.41 -1.26 -9.38
N VAL A 242 6.88 -0.02 -9.20
CA VAL A 242 6.13 1.21 -9.48
C VAL A 242 5.72 1.30 -10.94
N SER A 243 6.60 0.92 -11.87
CA SER A 243 6.28 0.93 -13.31
C SER A 243 5.25 -0.14 -13.66
N THR A 244 5.40 -1.37 -13.16
CA THR A 244 4.49 -2.47 -13.47
C THR A 244 3.10 -2.20 -12.91
N LEU A 245 3.00 -1.88 -11.61
CA LEU A 245 1.72 -1.65 -10.96
C LEU A 245 1.10 -0.31 -11.40
N GLY A 246 1.91 0.73 -11.55
CA GLY A 246 1.49 2.02 -12.09
C GLY A 246 0.91 1.90 -13.50
N LEU A 247 1.55 1.11 -14.38
CA LEU A 247 1.04 0.86 -15.74
C LEU A 247 -0.27 0.06 -15.71
N LEU A 248 -0.36 -0.99 -14.89
CA LEU A 248 -1.59 -1.79 -14.74
C LEU A 248 -2.76 -0.92 -14.28
N LEU A 249 -2.54 -0.08 -13.26
CA LEU A 249 -3.55 0.85 -12.75
C LEU A 249 -3.90 1.94 -13.76
N LEU A 250 -2.90 2.49 -14.46
CA LEU A 250 -3.14 3.47 -15.52
C LEU A 250 -4.04 2.89 -16.62
N VAL A 251 -3.72 1.68 -17.12
CA VAL A 251 -4.55 0.99 -18.12
C VAL A 251 -5.95 0.73 -17.59
N PHE A 252 -6.08 0.31 -16.33
CA PHE A 252 -7.39 0.11 -15.69
C PHE A 252 -8.20 1.43 -15.61
N MET A 253 -7.57 2.53 -15.21
CA MET A 253 -8.20 3.85 -15.10
C MET A 253 -8.57 4.44 -16.47
N LEU A 254 -7.75 4.19 -17.51
CA LEU A 254 -8.05 4.56 -18.90
C LEU A 254 -9.24 3.77 -19.44
N LYS A 255 -9.28 2.45 -19.24
CA LYS A 255 -10.40 1.59 -19.68
C LYS A 255 -11.73 1.96 -19.03
N THR A 256 -11.70 2.42 -17.79
CA THR A 256 -12.90 2.86 -17.07
C THR A 256 -13.31 4.29 -17.40
N GLY A 257 -12.49 5.04 -18.14
CA GLY A 257 -12.75 6.45 -18.51
C GLY A 257 -12.75 7.39 -17.30
N GLN A 258 -12.14 7.00 -16.19
CA GLN A 258 -12.26 7.69 -14.90
C GLN A 258 -10.94 8.27 -14.38
N LEU A 259 -9.84 8.20 -15.15
CA LEU A 259 -8.52 8.70 -14.74
C LEU A 259 -8.56 10.15 -14.21
N PHE A 260 -9.16 11.06 -14.96
CA PHE A 260 -9.23 12.49 -14.64
C PHE A 260 -10.51 12.89 -13.87
N SER A 261 -11.28 11.92 -13.40
CA SER A 261 -12.45 12.20 -12.56
C SER A 261 -12.00 12.65 -11.16
N LYS A 262 -12.77 13.51 -10.49
CA LYS A 262 -12.45 13.99 -9.13
C LYS A 262 -12.80 12.92 -8.09
N GLY A 263 -12.03 11.84 -8.02
CA GLY A 263 -12.17 10.81 -6.99
C GLY A 263 -13.29 9.79 -7.20
N ARG A 264 -13.88 9.66 -8.41
CA ARG A 264 -14.95 8.65 -8.64
C ARG A 264 -14.48 7.21 -8.41
N ARG A 265 -13.16 6.95 -8.39
CA ARG A 265 -12.55 5.69 -7.95
C ARG A 265 -11.43 6.01 -6.96
N LEU A 266 -11.81 6.52 -5.78
CA LEU A 266 -10.90 7.00 -4.74
C LEU A 266 -9.61 6.17 -4.62
N VAL A 267 -9.72 4.90 -4.21
CA VAL A 267 -8.53 4.07 -3.92
C VAL A 267 -7.69 3.75 -5.18
N PRO A 268 -8.24 3.26 -6.31
CA PRO A 268 -7.45 3.08 -7.53
C PRO A 268 -6.81 4.38 -8.06
N GLN A 269 -7.53 5.50 -8.02
CA GLN A 269 -6.99 6.80 -8.47
C GLN A 269 -5.88 7.29 -7.56
N TYR A 270 -6.06 7.15 -6.24
CA TYR A 270 -5.04 7.47 -5.25
C TYR A 270 -3.74 6.74 -5.58
N TYR A 271 -3.79 5.41 -5.70
CA TYR A 271 -2.60 4.63 -6.01
C TYR A 271 -2.03 4.97 -7.38
N THR A 272 -2.86 5.15 -8.42
CA THR A 272 -2.38 5.57 -9.75
C THR A 272 -1.57 6.86 -9.68
N LEU A 273 -2.09 7.86 -8.95
CA LEU A 273 -1.41 9.14 -8.74
C LEU A 273 -0.09 8.95 -7.97
N SER A 274 -0.13 8.20 -6.87
CA SER A 274 1.07 7.97 -6.05
C SER A 274 2.16 7.21 -6.80
N TYR A 275 1.82 6.16 -7.55
CA TYR A 275 2.78 5.42 -8.38
C TYR A 275 3.35 6.31 -9.49
N GLY A 276 2.54 7.14 -10.13
CA GLY A 276 3.02 8.11 -11.12
C GLY A 276 4.01 9.12 -10.53
N LEU A 277 3.69 9.68 -9.36
CA LEU A 277 4.57 10.61 -8.64
C LEU A 277 5.88 9.93 -8.18
N ALA A 278 5.78 8.73 -7.60
CA ALA A 278 6.95 7.96 -7.17
C ALA A 278 7.87 7.63 -8.35
N LEU A 279 7.31 7.25 -9.51
CA LEU A 279 8.09 7.00 -10.72
C LEU A 279 8.92 8.23 -11.11
N ILE A 280 8.29 9.40 -11.15
CA ILE A 280 8.96 10.66 -11.48
C ILE A 280 10.09 10.94 -10.48
N MET A 281 9.82 10.81 -9.18
CA MET A 281 10.81 11.07 -8.13
C MET A 281 12.00 10.10 -8.20
N ILE A 282 11.75 8.80 -8.40
CA ILE A 282 12.81 7.78 -8.56
C ILE A 282 13.65 8.08 -9.81
N LEU A 283 13.03 8.44 -10.95
CA LEU A 283 13.76 8.78 -12.17
C LEU A 283 14.62 10.04 -12.00
N ILE A 284 14.12 11.07 -11.31
CA ILE A 284 14.91 12.26 -10.96
C ILE A 284 16.12 11.88 -10.12
N TYR A 285 15.93 11.04 -9.09
CA TYR A 285 17.02 10.56 -8.25
C TYR A 285 18.09 9.81 -9.06
N VAL A 286 17.68 8.88 -9.93
CA VAL A 286 18.59 8.12 -10.80
C VAL A 286 19.35 9.05 -11.75
N ALA A 287 18.68 10.05 -12.33
CA ALA A 287 19.31 11.02 -13.22
C ALA A 287 20.36 11.89 -12.49
N ILE A 288 20.04 12.38 -11.29
CA ILE A 288 20.95 13.19 -10.47
C ILE A 288 22.22 12.40 -10.09
N ASN A 289 22.08 11.11 -9.82
CA ASN A 289 23.21 10.24 -9.43
C ASN A 289 23.95 9.62 -10.63
N GLY A 290 23.58 9.96 -11.87
CA GLY A 290 24.27 9.47 -13.08
C GLY A 290 24.06 7.97 -13.39
N GLY A 291 23.06 7.33 -12.78
CA GLY A 291 22.78 5.91 -12.98
C GLY A 291 22.10 5.25 -11.77
N PHE A 292 21.95 3.93 -11.83
CA PHE A 292 21.49 3.14 -10.69
C PHE A 292 22.60 3.12 -9.65
N ALA A 293 22.45 3.91 -8.59
CA ALA A 293 23.34 3.86 -7.44
C ALA A 293 23.11 2.51 -6.73
N ASP A 294 24.10 1.62 -6.81
CA ASP A 294 24.22 0.55 -5.84
C ASP A 294 24.77 1.19 -4.57
N LYS A 295 23.94 1.29 -3.51
CA LYS A 295 24.45 1.43 -2.14
C LYS A 295 25.16 0.12 -1.78
N ASN A 296 26.34 -0.11 -2.36
CA ASN A 296 27.36 -0.89 -1.68
C ASN A 296 27.68 -0.04 -0.46
N PHE A 297 27.24 -0.46 0.72
CA PHE A 297 27.60 0.21 1.96
C PHE A 297 29.13 0.18 2.05
N ASP A 298 29.78 1.28 1.65
CA ASP A 298 31.22 1.41 1.72
C ASP A 298 31.58 1.69 3.18
N PHE A 299 32.41 0.82 3.75
CA PHE A 299 32.62 0.61 5.19
C PHE A 299 33.37 1.75 5.91
N ARG A 300 33.35 2.98 5.39
CA ARG A 300 34.17 4.09 5.87
C ARG A 300 33.50 5.44 5.69
N SER A 301 32.56 5.78 6.55
CA SER A 301 32.29 7.17 6.94
C SER A 301 31.58 7.21 8.28
#